data_AF-A0A7R6VKE5-F1
#
_entry.id   AF-A0A7R6VKE5-F1
#
_cell.length_a   1.000
_cell.length_b   1.000
_cell.length_c   1.000
_cell.angle_alpha   90.00
_cell.angle_beta   90.00
_cell.angle_gamma   90.00
#
_symmetry.space_group_name_H-M   'P 1'
#
loop_
_entity.id
_entity.type
_entity.pdbx_description
1 polymer ?
#
loop_
_entity_poly.entity_id
_entity_poly.type
_entity_poly.pdbx_seq_one_letter_code
_entity_poly.pdbx_strand_id
1 'polypeptide(L)' 'MVSVGKSGVVDGEIYAQKVLVSGLVKGKIDAEHIEIMTGGRVVGEIIVDNLLIQNMGIFSGVCKQKEMKIEQPEEEPKN' A
#
# COMPACT_ATOMS: atom_id res chain seq x y z
N MET A 1 -10.43 -2.52 7.62
CA MET A 1 -9.47 -1.39 7.57
C MET A 1 -8.57 -1.50 8.79
N VAL A 2 -7.28 -1.21 8.64
CA VAL A 2 -6.28 -1.21 9.73
C VAL A 2 -5.69 0.20 9.85
N SER A 3 -5.43 0.65 11.07
CA SER A 3 -4.70 1.90 11.32
C SER A 3 -3.58 1.69 12.32
N VAL A 4 -2.41 2.24 12.00
CA VAL A 4 -1.24 2.30 12.89
C VAL A 4 -1.12 3.73 13.39
N GLY A 5 -1.56 3.97 14.62
CA GLY A 5 -1.54 5.30 15.24
C GLY A 5 -0.11 5.83 15.46
N LYS A 6 0.02 7.10 15.86
CA LYS A 6 1.31 7.82 15.98
C LYS A 6 2.38 7.10 16.83
N SER A 7 1.97 6.43 17.91
CA SER A 7 2.87 5.65 18.78
C SER A 7 2.90 4.15 18.42
N GLY A 8 2.14 3.74 17.41
CA GLY A 8 2.05 2.36 16.97
C GLY A 8 3.33 1.93 16.26
N VAL A 9 3.78 0.73 16.57
CA VAL A 9 4.91 0.08 15.91
C VAL A 9 4.48 -1.33 15.51
N VAL A 10 4.60 -1.64 14.23
CA VAL A 10 4.36 -2.97 13.68
C VAL A 10 5.67 -3.47 13.09
N ASP A 11 6.07 -4.67 13.48
CA ASP A 11 7.14 -5.44 12.85
C ASP A 11 6.53 -6.76 12.37
N GLY A 12 6.29 -6.88 11.06
CA GLY A 12 5.55 -8.00 10.48
C GLY A 12 4.75 -7.62 9.25
N GLU A 13 3.61 -8.29 9.07
CA GLU A 13 2.82 -8.21 7.84
C GLU A 13 1.40 -7.67 8.11
N ILE A 14 0.93 -6.77 7.26
CA ILE A 14 -0.42 -6.21 7.30
C ILE A 14 -1.14 -6.58 6.01
N TYR A 15 -2.27 -7.28 6.14
CA TYR A 15 -3.19 -7.62 5.05
C TYR A 15 -4.55 -6.97 5.32
N ALA A 16 -4.95 -6.00 4.51
CA ALA A 16 -6.22 -5.31 4.67
C ALA A 16 -6.66 -4.60 3.39
N GLN A 17 -7.95 -4.34 3.19
CA GLN A 17 -8.37 -3.50 2.04
C GLN A 17 -7.81 -2.07 2.12
N LYS A 18 -7.79 -1.47 3.32
CA LYS A 18 -7.28 -0.11 3.56
C LYS A 18 -6.37 -0.07 4.78
N VAL A 19 -5.24 0.62 4.67
CA VAL A 19 -4.25 0.83 5.73
C VAL A 19 -3.93 2.33 5.88
N LEU A 20 -4.03 2.84 7.11
CA LEU A 20 -3.52 4.18 7.48
C LEU A 20 -2.28 4.04 8.37
N VAL A 21 -1.20 4.74 8.04
CA VAL A 21 0.04 4.71 8.82
C VAL A 21 0.39 6.11 9.30
N SER A 22 0.25 6.35 10.61
CA SER A 22 0.79 7.54 11.29
C SER A 22 1.97 7.21 12.21
N GLY A 23 2.20 5.92 12.50
CA GLY A 23 3.31 5.41 13.30
C GLY A 23 4.40 4.78 12.43
N LEU A 24 4.98 3.67 12.89
CA LEU A 24 6.03 2.92 12.21
C LEU A 24 5.57 1.52 11.81
N VAL A 25 5.76 1.16 10.56
CA VAL A 25 5.65 -0.21 10.06
C VAL A 25 6.99 -0.65 9.49
N LYS A 26 7.49 -1.78 9.97
CA LYS A 26 8.61 -2.52 9.39
C LYS A 26 8.08 -3.85 8.88
N GLY A 27 8.33 -4.16 7.61
CA GLY A 27 7.86 -5.40 6.99
C GLY A 27 6.93 -5.14 5.80
N LYS A 28 5.89 -5.95 5.66
CA LYS A 28 5.08 -6.00 4.44
C LYS A 28 3.69 -5.42 4.63
N ILE A 29 3.22 -4.63 3.67
CA ILE A 29 1.82 -4.19 3.59
C ILE A 29 1.23 -4.63 2.25
N ASP A 30 0.17 -5.42 2.29
CA ASP A 30 -0.64 -5.84 1.15
C ASP A 30 -2.06 -5.29 1.32
N ALA A 31 -2.40 -4.29 0.51
CA ALA A 31 -3.69 -3.60 0.61
C ALA A 31 -4.17 -3.00 -0.70
N GLU A 32 -5.46 -2.73 -0.85
CA GLU A 32 -5.95 -2.00 -2.03
C GLU A 32 -5.59 -0.51 -1.91
N HIS A 33 -5.71 0.04 -0.69
CA HIS A 33 -5.45 1.46 -0.40
C HIS A 33 -4.51 1.62 0.78
N ILE A 34 -3.40 2.33 0.60
CA ILE A 34 -2.46 2.68 1.67
C ILE A 34 -2.30 4.19 1.71
N GLU A 35 -2.43 4.75 2.90
CA GLU A 35 -2.14 6.15 3.16
C GLU A 35 -1.10 6.27 4.28
N ILE A 36 0.10 6.69 3.91
CA ILE A 36 1.15 7.06 4.85
C ILE A 36 0.90 8.53 5.21
N MET A 37 0.35 8.74 6.40
CA MET A 37 0.00 10.06 6.91
C MET A 37 1.24 10.85 7.32
N THR A 38 1.09 12.15 7.59
CA THR A 38 2.18 12.99 8.10
C THR A 38 2.85 12.38 9.33
N GLY A 39 4.18 12.19 9.25
CA GLY A 39 5.00 11.58 10.30
C GLY A 39 5.00 10.04 10.31
N GLY A 40 4.15 9.41 9.50
CA GLY A 40 4.12 7.96 9.31
C GLY A 40 5.34 7.45 8.55
N ARG A 41 5.76 6.23 8.88
CA ARG A 41 6.97 5.60 8.32
C ARG A 41 6.70 4.14 7.97
N VAL A 42 7.00 3.76 6.74
CA VAL A 42 6.98 2.36 6.29
C VAL A 42 8.36 1.99 5.77
N VAL A 43 8.94 0.93 6.32
CA VAL A 43 10.22 0.35 5.88
C VAL A 43 10.00 -1.11 5.49
N GLY A 44 10.08 -1.42 4.20
CA GLY A 44 9.88 -2.79 3.71
C GLY A 44 9.14 -2.85 2.38
N GLU A 45 8.22 -3.81 2.23
CA GLU A 45 7.53 -4.10 0.98
C GLU A 45 6.08 -3.62 1.00
N ILE A 46 5.66 -2.91 -0.05
CA ILE A 46 4.27 -2.51 -0.28
C ILE A 46 3.75 -3.19 -1.55
N ILE A 47 2.57 -3.82 -1.46
CA ILE A 47 1.80 -4.34 -2.57
C ILE A 47 0.44 -3.63 -2.56
N VAL A 48 0.16 -2.79 -3.56
CA VAL A 48 -0.94 -1.82 -3.47
C VAL A 48 -1.57 -1.43 -4.80
N ASP A 49 -2.87 -1.10 -4.81
CA ASP A 49 -3.51 -0.46 -5.97
C ASP A 49 -3.35 1.06 -5.92
N ASN A 50 -3.67 1.65 -4.76
CA ASN A 50 -3.65 3.10 -4.52
C ASN A 50 -2.76 3.45 -3.32
N LEU A 51 -1.66 4.16 -3.58
CA LEU A 51 -0.73 4.64 -2.55
C LEU A 51 -0.75 6.16 -2.45
N LEU A 52 -1.08 6.69 -1.28
CA LEU A 52 -0.93 8.10 -0.92
C LEU A 52 0.14 8.26 0.16
N ILE A 53 1.14 9.11 -0.10
CA ILE A 53 2.12 9.53 0.90
C ILE A 53 1.92 11.02 1.14
N GLN A 54 1.46 11.37 2.34
CA GLN A 54 1.25 12.75 2.75
C GLN A 54 2.58 13.46 3.04
N ASN A 55 2.54 14.79 3.20
CA ASN A 55 3.72 15.58 3.52
C ASN A 55 4.43 15.03 4.77
N MET A 56 5.76 14.92 4.69
CA MET A 56 6.65 14.33 5.70
C MET A 56 6.37 12.84 6.03
N GLY A 57 5.56 12.15 5.24
CA GLY A 57 5.47 10.69 5.26
C GLY A 57 6.72 10.05 4.64
N ILE A 58 7.18 8.94 5.21
CA ILE A 58 8.41 8.26 4.76
C ILE A 58 8.07 6.84 4.32
N PHE A 59 8.49 6.50 3.11
CA PHE A 59 8.54 5.14 2.62
C PHE A 59 9.98 4.80 2.20
N SER A 60 10.48 3.64 2.62
CA SER A 60 11.77 3.12 2.22
C SER A 60 11.68 1.61 1.96
N GLY A 61 11.89 1.21 0.70
CA GLY A 61 11.87 -0.19 0.30
C GLY A 61 11.28 -0.38 -1.09
N VAL A 62 10.58 -1.49 -1.30
CA VAL A 62 10.06 -1.90 -2.61
C VAL A 62 8.55 -1.74 -2.66
N CYS A 63 8.03 -1.10 -3.70
CA CYS A 63 6.60 -0.95 -3.95
C CYS A 63 6.24 -1.69 -5.24
N LYS A 64 5.20 -2.51 -5.19
CA LYS A 64 4.64 -3.23 -6.33
C LYS A 64 3.16 -2.86 -6.44
N GLN A 65 2.70 -2.66 -7.66
CA GLN A 65 1.27 -2.59 -7.91
C GLN A 65 0.68 -4.00 -7.79
N LYS A 66 -0.56 -4.15 -7.28
CA LYS A 66 -1.25 -5.44 -7.42
C LYS A 66 -1.41 -5.76 -8.90
N GLU A 67 -1.36 -7.05 -9.25
CA GLU A 67 -1.47 -7.48 -10.64
C GLU A 67 -2.74 -6.92 -11.29
N MET A 68 -2.56 -5.98 -12.23
CA MET A 68 -3.65 -5.60 -13.11
C MET A 68 -3.96 -6.79 -14.02
N LYS A 69 -5.18 -7.32 -13.93
CA LYS A 69 -5.74 -8.09 -15.04
C LYS A 69 -5.91 -7.10 -16.19
N ILE A 70 -4.96 -7.09 -17.11
CA ILE A 70 -5.16 -6.42 -18.40
C ILE A 70 -6.21 -7.28 -19.12
N GLU A 71 -7.47 -6.84 -19.08
CA GLU A 71 -8.49 -7.38 -19.97
C GLU A 71 -8.04 -7.06 -21.40
N GLN A 72 -7.72 -8.11 -22.16
CA GLN A 72 -7.40 -7.96 -23.57
C GLN A 72 -8.66 -7.44 -24.27
N PRO A 73 -8.57 -6.42 -25.16
CA PRO A 73 -9.72 -5.99 -25.94
C PRO A 73 -10.25 -7.19 -26.72
N GLU A 74 -11.55 -7.47 -26.58
CA GLU A 74 -12.24 -8.52 -27.32
C GLU A 74 -12.08 -8.20 -28.82
N GLU A 75 -11.39 -9.06 -29.58
CA GLU A 75 -11.19 -8.83 -31.02
C GLU A 75 -12.56 -8.77 -31.70
N GLU A 76 -12.87 -7.66 -32.38
CA GLU A 76 -14.08 -7.55 -33.19
C GLU A 76 -14.11 -8.68 -34.23
N PRO A 77 -15.23 -9.42 -34.36
CA PRO A 77 -15.31 -10.51 -35.31
C PRO A 77 -15.09 -9.97 -36.72
N LYS A 78 -14.03 -10.44 -37.38
CA LYS A 78 -13.74 -10.14 -38.78
C LYS A 78 -14.91 -10.63 -39.64
N ASN A 79 -15.60 -9.69 -40.27
CA ASN A 79 -16.67 -9.94 -41.23
C ASN A 79 -16.18 -9.67 -42.65
#